data_AF-A0A2M8NPH8-F1
#
_entry.id   AF-A0A2M8NPH8-F1
#
_cell.length_a   1.000
_cell.length_b   1.000
_cell.length_c   1.000
_cell.angle_alpha   90.00
_cell.angle_beta   90.00
_cell.angle_gamma   90.00
#
_symmetry.space_group_name_H-M   'P 1'
#
loop_
_entity.id
_entity.type
_entity.pdbx_description
1 polymer ?
#
loop_
_entity_poly.entity_id
_entity_poly.type
_entity_poly.pdbx_seq_one_letter_code
_entity_poly.pdbx_strand_id
1 'polypeptide(L)'
;GGYLVYALPDYPVFVDGRTDLYGDALLTRYLQTALGSPGWEDTLTEYEINLVLVETGSGLALRLLDDPAWSLVYDDPLASIYVRETA
;
A
#
# COMPACT_ATOMS: atom_id res chain seq x y z
N GLY A 1 -0.50 -1.29 -9.52
CA GLY A 1 -1.33 -2.50 -9.61
C GLY A 1 -1.00 -3.41 -10.79
N GLY A 2 -1.13 -2.95 -12.03
CA GLY A 2 -1.17 -3.84 -13.22
C GLY A 2 0.01 -4.83 -13.38
N TYR A 3 1.24 -4.43 -13.06
CA TYR A 3 2.40 -5.33 -13.12
C TYR A 3 2.26 -6.51 -12.15
N LEU A 4 1.80 -6.27 -10.91
CA LEU A 4 1.63 -7.32 -9.91
C LEU A 4 0.49 -8.26 -10.28
N VAL A 5 -0.59 -7.76 -10.88
CA VAL A 5 -1.67 -8.61 -11.40
C VAL A 5 -1.15 -9.59 -12.45
N TYR A 6 -0.16 -9.18 -13.26
CA TYR A 6 0.49 -10.04 -14.24
C TYR A 6 1.53 -10.98 -13.62
N ALA A 7 2.42 -10.46 -12.76
CA ALA A 7 3.58 -11.20 -12.24
C ALA A 7 3.27 -12.07 -11.01
N LEU A 8 2.26 -11.69 -10.23
CA LEU A 8 1.83 -12.32 -8.98
C LEU A 8 0.29 -12.43 -8.93
N PRO A 9 -0.33 -13.22 -9.81
CA PRO A 9 -1.79 -13.27 -9.96
C PRO A 9 -2.52 -13.78 -8.71
N ASP A 10 -1.84 -14.55 -7.85
CA ASP A 10 -2.38 -15.07 -6.59
C ASP A 10 -2.41 -14.02 -5.47
N TYR A 11 -1.79 -12.85 -5.67
CA TYR A 11 -1.76 -11.75 -4.72
C TYR A 11 -2.71 -10.63 -5.18
N PRO A 12 -3.88 -10.46 -4.54
CA PRO A 12 -4.81 -9.40 -4.91
C PRO A 12 -4.20 -8.03 -4.63
N VAL A 13 -4.35 -7.11 -5.59
CA VAL A 13 -3.92 -5.71 -5.44
C VAL A 13 -5.09 -4.84 -5.01
N PHE A 14 -4.82 -3.81 -4.21
CA PHE A 14 -5.85 -2.90 -3.71
C PHE A 14 -6.48 -2.03 -4.82
N VAL A 15 -5.65 -1.41 -5.66
CA VAL A 15 -6.07 -0.66 -6.85
C VAL A 15 -5.16 -0.99 -8.04
N ASP A 16 -5.75 -1.20 -9.21
CA ASP A 16 -5.03 -1.38 -10.48
C ASP A 16 -5.33 -0.29 -11.51
N GLY A 17 -4.77 -0.45 -12.72
CA GLY A 17 -4.85 0.57 -13.77
C GLY A 17 -6.22 0.74 -14.40
N ARG A 18 -7.19 -0.13 -14.08
CA ARG A 18 -8.59 -0.04 -14.55
C ARG A 18 -9.40 0.91 -13.68
N THR A 19 -8.88 2.11 -13.46
CA THR A 19 -9.43 3.09 -12.50
C THR A 19 -10.87 3.49 -12.82
N ASP A 20 -11.28 3.42 -14.09
CA ASP A 20 -12.66 3.62 -14.55
C ASP A 20 -13.67 2.64 -13.95
N LEU A 21 -13.21 1.49 -13.46
CA LEU A 21 -14.03 0.50 -12.75
C LEU A 21 -14.17 0.78 -11.25
N TYR A 22 -13.45 1.78 -10.73
CA TYR A 22 -13.47 2.15 -9.31
C TYR A 22 -14.23 3.47 -9.14
N GLY A 23 -15.03 3.59 -8.07
CA GLY A 23 -15.69 4.85 -7.74
C GLY A 23 -14.73 5.89 -7.16
N ASP A 24 -15.04 7.17 -7.38
CA ASP A 24 -14.22 8.31 -6.95
C ASP A 24 -13.84 8.28 -5.46
N ALA A 25 -14.76 7.83 -4.60
CA ALA A 25 -14.53 7.75 -3.16
C ALA A 25 -13.38 6.78 -2.82
N LEU A 26 -13.37 5.61 -3.45
CA LEU A 26 -12.34 4.60 -3.22
C LEU A 26 -10.99 5.03 -3.81
N LEU A 27 -10.99 5.61 -5.02
CA LEU A 27 -9.77 6.15 -5.62
C LEU A 27 -9.18 7.30 -4.79
N THR A 28 -10.03 8.19 -4.28
CA THR A 28 -9.62 9.27 -3.37
C THR A 28 -8.98 8.70 -2.11
N ARG A 29 -9.63 7.70 -1.49
CA ARG A 29 -9.10 7.04 -0.29
C ARG A 29 -7.77 6.36 -0.54
N TYR A 30 -7.64 5.65 -1.66
CA TYR A 30 -6.38 5.05 -2.10
C TYR A 30 -5.27 6.11 -2.24
N LEU A 31 -5.54 7.21 -2.93
CA LEU A 31 -4.55 8.28 -3.11
C LEU A 31 -4.14 8.92 -1.77
N GLN A 32 -5.08 9.20 -0.88
CA GLN A 32 -4.76 9.71 0.46
C GLN A 32 -3.88 8.73 1.25
N THR A 33 -4.18 7.44 1.16
CA THR A 33 -3.39 6.38 1.81
C THR A 33 -1.98 6.32 1.22
N ALA A 34 -1.84 6.32 -0.10
CA ALA A 34 -0.55 6.30 -0.78
C ALA A 34 0.33 7.53 -0.47
N LEU A 35 -0.31 8.68 -0.24
CA LEU A 35 0.37 9.92 0.20
C LEU A 35 0.73 9.92 1.69
N GLY A 36 0.34 8.90 2.47
CA GLY A 36 0.54 8.89 3.91
C GLY A 36 -0.22 10.01 4.64
N SER A 37 -1.36 10.44 4.08
CA SER A 37 -2.27 11.41 4.67
C SER A 37 -2.98 10.83 5.91
N PRO A 38 -3.52 11.67 6.81
CA PRO A 38 -4.30 11.20 7.95
C PRO A 38 -5.40 10.20 7.54
N GLY A 39 -5.51 9.08 8.28
CA GLY A 39 -6.46 7.99 7.98
C GLY A 39 -5.88 6.89 7.08
N TRP A 40 -4.57 6.90 6.80
CA TRP A 40 -3.91 5.82 6.08
C TRP A 40 -3.95 4.51 6.90
N GLU A 41 -3.75 4.58 8.22
CA GLU A 41 -3.79 3.46 9.16
C GLU A 41 -5.16 2.76 9.13
N ASP A 42 -6.22 3.56 9.16
CA ASP A 42 -7.61 3.10 9.12
C ASP A 42 -7.90 2.38 7.80
N THR A 43 -7.36 2.90 6.69
CA THR A 43 -7.50 2.26 5.39
C THR A 43 -6.78 0.91 5.36
N LEU A 44 -5.52 0.85 5.78
CA LEU A 44 -4.80 -0.43 5.79
C LEU A 44 -5.45 -1.46 6.73
N THR A 45 -6.06 -1.00 7.82
CA THR A 45 -6.73 -1.87 8.79
C THR A 45 -8.10 -2.34 8.31
N GLU A 46 -8.93 -1.46 7.77
CA GLU A 46 -10.28 -1.81 7.26
C GLU A 46 -10.22 -2.83 6.13
N TYR A 47 -9.22 -2.73 5.25
CA TYR A 47 -9.04 -3.65 4.14
C TYR A 47 -8.09 -4.82 4.45
N GLU A 48 -7.73 -5.00 5.73
CA GLU A 48 -6.86 -6.09 6.21
C GLU A 48 -5.54 -6.21 5.42
N ILE A 49 -4.99 -5.07 5.00
CA ILE A 49 -3.74 -5.01 4.23
C ILE A 49 -2.59 -5.43 5.15
N ASN A 50 -1.84 -6.43 4.69
CA ASN A 50 -0.70 -7.02 5.40
C ASN A 50 0.63 -6.92 4.63
N LEU A 51 0.59 -6.50 3.36
CA LEU A 51 1.75 -6.29 2.52
C LEU A 51 1.59 -4.98 1.75
N VAL A 52 2.60 -4.12 1.84
CA VAL A 52 2.64 -2.84 1.12
C VAL A 52 3.91 -2.77 0.31
N LEU A 53 3.76 -2.62 -1.01
CA LEU A 53 4.84 -2.33 -1.95
C LEU A 53 4.62 -0.92 -2.51
N VAL A 54 5.55 -0.01 -2.23
CA VAL A 54 5.47 1.40 -2.60
C VAL A 54 6.82 1.92 -3.05
N GLU A 55 6.83 3.09 -3.70
CA GLU A 55 8.06 3.80 -4.03
C GLU A 55 8.83 4.17 -2.76
N THR A 56 10.15 3.97 -2.78
CA THR A 56 11.04 4.31 -1.68
C THR A 56 10.95 5.80 -1.36
N GLY A 57 10.74 6.14 -0.09
CA GLY A 57 10.60 7.53 0.36
C GLY A 57 9.25 8.18 0.02
N SER A 58 8.30 7.43 -0.53
CA SER A 58 6.92 7.89 -0.68
C SER A 58 6.28 8.24 0.67
N GLY A 59 5.20 9.02 0.65
CA GLY A 59 4.50 9.44 1.87
C GLY A 59 4.09 8.25 2.74
N LEU A 60 3.51 7.20 2.16
CA LEU A 60 3.16 5.99 2.90
C LEU A 60 4.39 5.23 3.40
N ALA A 61 5.48 5.14 2.63
CA ALA A 61 6.71 4.47 3.07
C ALA A 61 7.28 5.12 4.35
N LEU A 62 7.32 6.46 4.39
CA LEU A 62 7.78 7.19 5.56
C LEU A 62 6.89 6.94 6.79
N ARG A 63 5.57 6.84 6.60
CA ARG A 63 4.65 6.52 7.70
C ARG A 63 4.85 5.11 8.24
N LEU A 64 5.00 4.12 7.35
CA LEU A 64 5.19 2.73 7.72
C LEU A 64 6.53 2.48 8.40
N LEU A 65 7.57 3.26 8.06
CA LEU A 65 8.86 3.18 8.72
C LEU A 65 8.80 3.59 10.21
N ASP A 66 7.89 4.51 10.56
CA ASP A 66 7.70 5.01 11.91
C ASP A 66 6.66 4.20 12.74
N ASP A 67 5.93 3.27 12.10
CA ASP A 67 4.88 2.48 12.74
C ASP A 67 5.40 1.10 13.18
N PRO A 68 5.44 0.78 14.49
CA PRO A 68 5.93 -0.50 14.99
C PRO A 68 5.05 -1.71 14.60
N ALA A 69 3.84 -1.50 14.07
CA ALA A 69 3.02 -2.58 13.53
C ALA A 69 3.52 -3.10 12.16
N TRP A 70 4.52 -2.45 11.57
CA TRP A 70 5.04 -2.77 10.25
C TRP A 70 6.56 -2.98 10.28
N SER A 71 7.01 -3.96 9.51
CA SER A 71 8.42 -4.27 9.31
C SER A 71 8.82 -4.07 7.87
N LEU A 72 9.89 -3.31 7.64
CA LEU A 72 10.54 -3.17 6.34
C LEU A 72 11.32 -4.45 6.03
N VAL A 73 10.85 -5.23 5.05
CA VAL A 73 11.45 -6.52 4.67
C VAL A 73 12.30 -6.44 3.39
N TYR A 74 12.14 -5.37 2.61
CA TYR A 74 12.93 -5.09 1.42
C TYR A 74 12.99 -3.59 1.16
N ASP A 75 14.15 -3.11 0.74
CA ASP A 75 14.37 -1.71 0.36
C ASP A 75 15.46 -1.61 -0.70
N ASP A 76 15.18 -0.87 -1.76
CA ASP A 76 16.15 -0.45 -2.76
C ASP A 76 15.89 1.00 -3.22
N PRO A 77 16.67 1.58 -4.14
CA PRO A 77 16.44 2.95 -4.59
C PRO A 77 15.10 3.22 -5.28
N LEU A 78 14.32 2.19 -5.63
CA LEU A 78 13.05 2.28 -6.35
C LEU A 78 11.85 1.89 -5.48
N ALA A 79 11.96 0.82 -4.69
CA ALA A 79 10.85 0.20 -3.99
C ALA A 79 11.19 -0.22 -2.55
N SER A 80 10.22 -0.02 -1.67
CA SER A 80 10.20 -0.55 -0.30
C SER A 80 9.02 -1.50 -0.12
N ILE A 81 9.25 -2.62 0.57
CA ILE A 81 8.21 -3.60 0.94
C ILE A 81 8.10 -3.67 2.45
N TYR A 82 6.88 -3.44 2.93
CA TYR A 82 6.53 -3.57 4.34
C TYR A 82 5.55 -4.73 4.52
N VAL A 83 5.74 -5.47 5.61
CA VAL A 83 4.83 -6.53 6.05
C VAL A 83 4.31 -6.18 7.44
N ARG A 84 3.00 -6.37 7.65
CA ARG A 84 2.38 -6.15 8.95
C ARG A 84 2.83 -7.24 9.92
N GLU A 85 3.31 -6.85 11.08
CA GLU A 85 3.62 -7.79 12.16
C GLU A 85 2.32 -8.40 12.66
N THR A 86 2.14 -9.70 12.43
CA THR A 86 1.09 -10.47 13.11
C THR A 86 1.57 -10.77 14.52
N ALA A 87 0.89 -10.20 15.52
CA ALA A 87 1.04 -10.61 16.91
C ALA A 87 0.69 -12.09 17.13
#